data_AF-A0A094WIU7-F1
#
_entry.id   AF-A0A094WIU7-F1
#
_cell.length_a   1.000
_cell.length_b   1.000
_cell.length_c   1.000
_cell.angle_alpha   90.00
_cell.angle_beta   90.00
_cell.angle_gamma   90.00
#
_symmetry.space_group_name_H-M   'P 1'
#
loop_
_entity.id
_entity.type
_entity.pdbx_description
1 polymer ?
#
loop_
_entity_poly.entity_id
_entity_poly.type
_entity_poly.pdbx_seq_one_letter_code
_entity_poly.pdbx_strand_id
1 'polypeptide(L)'
;MLSLEKMTAEQFDAFFAISTKEYAKEKVRSGNWREDNAQQRAIDALNQLLPYRENTENHYVFSIMKNQNQIGFIWLGKVNDEKGFIYDFFIEEAVRGLGYGKEAMRLIESESKKIGLKKIGLHVFGHNKRAGQIYEELNYQVTNIMMEKEI
;
A
#
# COMPACT_ATOMS: atom_id res chain seq x y z
N MET A 1 11.52 11.17 -14.41
CA MET A 1 11.02 9.78 -14.55
C MET A 1 10.60 9.29 -13.17
N LEU A 2 9.66 8.33 -13.04
CA LEU A 2 9.42 7.69 -11.74
C LEU A 2 10.35 6.49 -11.53
N SER A 3 10.80 6.30 -10.30
CA SER A 3 11.54 5.12 -9.86
C SER A 3 11.02 4.62 -8.50
N LEU A 4 11.30 3.35 -8.21
CA LEU A 4 11.12 2.75 -6.89
C LEU A 4 12.50 2.55 -6.27
N GLU A 5 12.68 3.06 -5.06
CA GLU A 5 13.92 2.96 -4.32
C GLU A 5 13.63 2.36 -2.94
N LYS A 6 14.47 1.44 -2.46
CA LYS A 6 14.30 0.89 -1.11
C LYS A 6 14.40 2.02 -0.10
N MET A 7 13.50 2.02 0.88
CA MET A 7 13.49 3.06 1.90
C MET A 7 14.78 3.06 2.73
N THR A 8 15.25 4.26 3.09
CA THR A 8 16.15 4.42 4.24
C THR A 8 15.39 4.26 5.55
N ALA A 9 16.11 4.17 6.67
CA ALA A 9 15.48 4.10 8.00
C ALA A 9 14.60 5.33 8.29
N GLU A 10 15.04 6.55 7.89
CA GLU A 10 14.26 7.78 8.09
C GLU A 10 12.99 7.79 7.22
N GLN A 11 13.08 7.32 5.97
CA GLN A 11 11.92 7.21 5.10
C GLN A 11 10.93 6.16 5.61
N PHE A 12 11.43 5.08 6.22
CA PHE A 12 10.59 4.08 6.88
C PHE A 12 9.81 4.68 8.05
N ASP A 13 10.43 5.52 8.88
CA ASP A 13 9.73 6.18 9.99
C ASP A 13 8.55 7.05 9.49
N ALA A 14 8.77 7.82 8.41
CA ALA A 14 7.72 8.61 7.78
C ALA A 14 6.61 7.74 7.20
N PHE A 15 6.98 6.68 6.47
CA PHE A 15 6.05 5.67 5.95
C PHE A 15 5.20 5.07 7.08
N PHE A 16 5.82 4.61 8.17
CA PHE A 16 5.14 3.94 9.26
C PHE A 16 4.15 4.87 9.96
N ALA A 17 4.54 6.13 10.20
CA ALA A 17 3.68 7.14 10.80
C ALA A 17 2.45 7.45 9.92
N ILE A 18 2.64 7.63 8.61
CA ILE A 18 1.54 7.89 7.66
C ILE A 18 0.63 6.67 7.56
N SER A 19 1.20 5.48 7.35
CA SER A 19 0.47 4.24 7.09
C SER A 19 -0.39 3.84 8.27
N THR A 20 0.15 3.89 9.50
CA THR A 20 -0.63 3.56 10.70
C THR A 20 -1.80 4.52 10.91
N LYS A 21 -1.58 5.83 10.71
CA LYS A 21 -2.62 6.85 10.84
C LYS A 21 -3.73 6.69 9.80
N GLU A 22 -3.38 6.55 8.53
CA GLU A 22 -4.37 6.42 7.46
C GLU A 22 -5.10 5.07 7.53
N TYR A 23 -4.41 3.98 7.87
CA TYR A 23 -5.05 2.68 8.03
C TYR A 23 -6.05 2.65 9.20
N ALA A 24 -5.71 3.26 10.34
CA ALA A 24 -6.63 3.44 11.45
C ALA A 24 -7.89 4.21 11.02
N LYS A 25 -7.70 5.35 10.35
CA LYS A 25 -8.79 6.19 9.84
C LYS A 25 -9.70 5.44 8.86
N GLU A 26 -9.13 4.70 7.93
CA GLU A 26 -9.89 3.93 6.95
C GLU A 26 -10.66 2.77 7.59
N LYS A 27 -10.09 2.11 8.61
CA LYS A 27 -10.75 1.07 9.40
C LYS A 27 -11.92 1.59 10.25
N VAL A 28 -11.81 2.79 10.80
CA VAL A 28 -12.93 3.45 11.51
C VAL A 28 -14.02 3.83 10.50
N ARG A 29 -13.63 4.47 9.38
CA ARG A 29 -14.56 4.90 8.34
C ARG A 29 -15.36 3.76 7.73
N SER A 30 -14.77 2.57 7.63
CA SER A 30 -15.40 1.35 7.13
C SER A 30 -16.22 0.58 8.19
N GLY A 31 -16.34 1.12 9.41
CA GLY A 31 -17.07 0.47 10.50
C GLY A 31 -16.36 -0.71 11.15
N ASN A 32 -15.16 -1.07 10.67
CA ASN A 32 -14.44 -2.25 11.15
C ASN A 32 -13.91 -2.08 12.57
N TRP A 33 -13.44 -0.88 12.94
CA TRP A 33 -12.83 -0.60 14.24
C TRP A 33 -13.49 0.60 14.93
N ARG A 34 -13.44 0.60 16.27
CA ARG A 34 -13.80 1.75 17.10
C ARG A 34 -12.65 2.76 17.11
N GLU A 35 -12.99 4.03 17.21
CA GLU A 35 -12.00 5.13 17.18
C GLU A 35 -11.02 5.08 18.36
N ASP A 36 -11.52 4.73 19.55
CA ASP A 36 -10.79 4.69 20.83
C ASP A 36 -9.52 3.81 20.80
N ASN A 37 -9.46 2.79 19.95
CA ASN A 37 -8.31 1.88 19.85
C ASN A 37 -7.73 1.71 18.43
N ALA A 38 -8.25 2.45 17.44
CA ALA A 38 -7.88 2.26 16.04
C ALA A 38 -6.39 2.51 15.77
N GLN A 39 -5.82 3.56 16.36
CA GLN A 39 -4.41 3.92 16.15
C GLN A 39 -3.47 2.84 16.69
N GLN A 40 -3.70 2.37 17.93
CA GLN A 40 -2.87 1.32 18.52
C GLN A 40 -2.98 0.02 17.72
N ARG A 41 -4.20 -0.36 17.29
CA ARG A 41 -4.41 -1.53 16.45
C ARG A 41 -3.67 -1.44 15.10
N ALA A 42 -3.62 -0.26 14.49
CA ALA A 42 -2.86 -0.08 13.26
C ALA A 42 -1.35 -0.23 13.51
N ILE A 43 -0.82 0.36 14.58
CA ILE A 43 0.59 0.22 14.98
C ILE A 43 0.94 -1.27 15.21
N ASP A 44 0.11 -1.97 15.99
CA ASP A 44 0.33 -3.39 16.29
C ASP A 44 0.30 -4.25 15.02
N ALA A 45 -0.64 -3.99 14.13
CA ALA A 45 -0.76 -4.71 12.85
C ALA A 45 0.47 -4.50 11.96
N LEU A 46 0.95 -3.27 11.82
CA LEU A 46 2.13 -2.99 11.00
C LEU A 46 3.40 -3.56 11.65
N ASN A 47 3.56 -3.49 12.96
CA ASN A 47 4.69 -4.11 13.67
C ASN A 47 4.70 -5.64 13.52
N GLN A 48 3.52 -6.27 13.55
CA GLN A 48 3.41 -7.71 13.32
C GLN A 48 3.84 -8.11 11.90
N LEU A 49 3.52 -7.27 10.91
CA LEU A 49 3.88 -7.51 9.51
C LEU A 49 5.30 -7.09 9.15
N LEU A 50 5.89 -6.14 9.89
CA LEU A 50 7.23 -5.60 9.66
C LEU A 50 8.10 -5.66 10.93
N PRO A 51 8.31 -6.85 11.54
CA PRO A 51 9.03 -6.98 12.80
C PRO A 51 10.50 -6.51 12.73
N TYR A 52 11.09 -6.49 11.54
CA TYR A 52 12.45 -5.99 11.29
C TYR A 52 12.44 -4.73 10.40
N ARG A 53 11.32 -3.97 10.45
CA ARG A 53 11.12 -2.72 9.71
C ARG A 53 11.39 -2.88 8.21
N GLU A 54 12.17 -2.00 7.59
CA GLU A 54 12.54 -2.03 6.17
C GLU A 54 13.38 -3.26 5.77
N ASN A 55 13.93 -3.97 6.75
CA ASN A 55 14.73 -5.18 6.56
C ASN A 55 13.92 -6.47 6.78
N THR A 56 12.60 -6.37 6.98
CA THR A 56 11.73 -7.53 7.12
C THR A 56 11.79 -8.41 5.88
N GLU A 57 12.19 -9.67 6.05
CA GLU A 57 12.30 -10.63 4.95
C GLU A 57 10.97 -10.78 4.21
N ASN A 58 11.03 -10.94 2.89
CA ASN A 58 9.88 -11.08 2.00
C ASN A 58 8.92 -9.86 1.96
N HIS A 59 9.29 -8.76 2.63
CA HIS A 59 8.61 -7.48 2.56
C HIS A 59 9.54 -6.46 1.90
N TYR A 60 8.99 -5.69 0.97
CA TYR A 60 9.68 -4.72 0.15
C TYR A 60 8.93 -3.39 0.24
N VAL A 61 9.50 -2.47 1.01
CA VAL A 61 8.99 -1.11 1.18
C VAL A 61 9.81 -0.15 0.31
N PHE A 62 9.13 0.52 -0.61
CA PHE A 62 9.75 1.40 -1.59
C PHE A 62 9.25 2.83 -1.45
N SER A 63 10.18 3.77 -1.51
CA SER A 63 9.91 5.18 -1.81
C SER A 63 9.60 5.32 -3.30
N ILE A 64 8.54 6.06 -3.63
CA ILE A 64 8.22 6.42 -5.02
C ILE A 64 8.90 7.76 -5.30
N MET A 65 9.90 7.75 -6.18
CA MET A 65 10.71 8.93 -6.47
C MET A 65 10.29 9.54 -7.80
N LYS A 66 10.17 10.87 -7.84
CA LYS A 66 10.13 11.67 -9.07
C LYS A 66 11.41 12.48 -9.15
N ASN A 67 12.32 12.05 -10.01
CA ASN A 67 13.67 12.61 -10.09
C ASN A 67 14.41 12.41 -8.74
N GLN A 68 14.49 13.44 -7.88
CA GLN A 68 15.13 13.37 -6.56
C GLN A 68 14.13 13.58 -5.40
N ASN A 69 12.85 13.81 -5.72
CA ASN A 69 11.84 14.08 -4.72
C ASN A 69 11.01 12.83 -4.46
N GLN A 70 10.89 12.43 -3.19
CA GLN A 70 9.93 11.41 -2.80
C GLN A 70 8.51 11.98 -2.92
N ILE A 71 7.65 11.26 -3.62
CA ILE A 71 6.25 11.65 -3.89
C ILE A 71 5.22 10.65 -3.35
N GLY A 72 5.68 9.63 -2.63
CA GLY A 72 4.82 8.57 -2.11
C GLY A 72 5.62 7.34 -1.71
N PHE A 73 4.91 6.25 -1.48
CA PHE A 73 5.48 4.95 -1.16
C PHE A 73 4.58 3.80 -1.63
N ILE A 74 5.18 2.63 -1.76
CA ILE A 74 4.46 1.39 -2.00
C ILE A 74 5.10 0.23 -1.25
N TRP A 75 4.27 -0.61 -0.64
CA TRP A 75 4.70 -1.75 0.16
C TRP A 75 4.16 -3.05 -0.43
N LEU A 76 5.07 -3.90 -0.90
CA LEU A 76 4.82 -5.25 -1.39
C LEU A 76 5.29 -6.29 -0.36
N GLY A 77 4.49 -7.30 -0.05
CA GLY A 77 4.93 -8.49 0.69
C GLY A 77 4.65 -9.76 -0.09
N LYS A 78 5.52 -10.78 0.01
CA LYS A 78 5.21 -12.11 -0.53
C LYS A 78 4.25 -12.82 0.41
N VAL A 79 3.13 -13.30 -0.15
CA VAL A 79 2.19 -14.17 0.56
C VAL A 79 2.64 -15.63 0.46
N ASN A 80 3.22 -15.97 -0.69
CA ASN A 80 3.91 -17.23 -0.96
C ASN A 80 4.90 -17.02 -2.12
N ASP A 81 5.51 -18.09 -2.62
CA ASP A 81 6.53 -18.01 -3.67
C ASP A 81 6.04 -17.41 -5.00
N GLU A 82 4.75 -17.53 -5.32
CA GLU A 82 4.20 -17.09 -6.59
C GLU A 82 3.29 -15.84 -6.48
N LYS A 83 2.85 -15.48 -5.28
CA LYS A 83 1.88 -14.39 -5.05
C LYS A 83 2.42 -13.33 -4.10
N GLY A 84 2.44 -12.09 -4.57
CA GLY A 84 2.64 -10.90 -3.76
C GLY A 84 1.32 -10.23 -3.37
N PHE A 85 1.40 -9.36 -2.39
CA PHE A 85 0.29 -8.51 -1.95
C PHE A 85 0.80 -7.09 -1.69
N ILE A 86 0.16 -6.09 -2.28
CA ILE A 86 0.40 -4.68 -1.99
C ILE A 86 -0.39 -4.37 -0.71
N TYR A 87 0.34 -4.21 0.38
CA TYR A 87 -0.22 -3.92 1.70
C TYR A 87 -0.57 -2.44 1.84
N ASP A 88 0.24 -1.55 1.25
CA ASP A 88 -0.02 -0.12 1.26
C ASP A 88 0.51 0.56 -0.01
N PHE A 89 -0.18 1.61 -0.43
CA PHE A 89 0.15 2.42 -1.57
C PHE A 89 -0.36 3.85 -1.38
N PHE A 90 0.59 4.79 -1.39
CA PHE A 90 0.32 6.19 -1.14
C PHE A 90 1.04 7.08 -2.15
N ILE A 91 0.33 8.12 -2.59
CA ILE A 91 0.88 9.24 -3.37
C ILE A 91 0.51 10.52 -2.65
N GLU A 92 1.48 11.43 -2.51
CA GLU A 92 1.31 12.75 -1.91
C GLU A 92 0.20 13.54 -2.60
N GLU A 93 -0.64 14.21 -1.82
CA GLU A 93 -1.84 14.87 -2.32
C GLU A 93 -1.53 15.93 -3.39
N ALA A 94 -0.46 16.69 -3.18
CA ALA A 94 -0.01 17.77 -4.06
C ALA A 94 0.33 17.31 -5.50
N VAL A 95 0.56 16.02 -5.72
CA VAL A 95 0.92 15.48 -7.04
C VAL A 95 -0.06 14.41 -7.55
N ARG A 96 -1.22 14.25 -6.91
CA ARG A 96 -2.27 13.35 -7.39
C ARG A 96 -2.89 13.87 -8.67
N GLY A 97 -3.38 12.96 -9.51
CA GLY A 97 -4.07 13.30 -10.77
C GLY A 97 -3.14 13.49 -11.97
N LEU A 98 -1.83 13.41 -11.75
CA LEU A 98 -0.81 13.56 -12.80
C LEU A 98 -0.40 12.22 -13.44
N GLY A 99 -1.16 11.15 -13.22
CA GLY A 99 -0.86 9.81 -13.75
C GLY A 99 0.17 8.99 -12.96
N TYR A 100 0.83 9.57 -11.96
CA TYR A 100 1.87 8.90 -11.16
C TYR A 100 1.41 7.64 -10.45
N GLY A 101 0.12 7.56 -10.08
CA GLY A 101 -0.40 6.35 -9.45
C GLY A 101 -0.32 5.13 -10.38
N LYS A 102 -0.67 5.30 -11.66
CA LYS A 102 -0.62 4.22 -12.66
C LYS A 102 0.81 3.83 -13.00
N GLU A 103 1.71 4.82 -13.10
CA GLU A 103 3.12 4.58 -13.38
C GLU A 103 3.80 3.84 -12.22
N ALA A 104 3.55 4.22 -10.95
CA ALA A 104 4.05 3.52 -9.78
C ALA A 104 3.57 2.06 -9.69
N MET A 105 2.30 1.81 -10.02
CA MET A 105 1.75 0.45 -10.05
C MET A 105 2.46 -0.44 -11.09
N ARG A 106 2.72 0.08 -12.29
CA ARG A 106 3.49 -0.66 -13.32
C ARG A 106 4.93 -0.93 -12.87
N LEU A 107 5.54 -0.02 -12.12
CA LEU A 107 6.87 -0.24 -11.55
C LEU A 107 6.84 -1.38 -10.53
N ILE A 108 5.88 -1.41 -9.60
CA ILE A 108 5.82 -2.51 -8.61
C ILE A 108 5.49 -3.86 -9.26
N GLU A 109 4.69 -3.88 -10.33
CA GLU A 109 4.45 -5.10 -11.12
C GLU A 109 5.74 -5.62 -11.76
N SER A 110 6.60 -4.72 -12.26
CA SER A 110 7.91 -5.06 -12.80
C SER A 110 8.84 -5.61 -11.72
N GLU A 111 8.92 -4.96 -10.55
CA GLU A 111 9.70 -5.44 -9.41
C GLU A 111 9.19 -6.81 -8.92
N SER A 112 7.88 -7.01 -8.89
CA SER A 112 7.26 -8.30 -8.52
C SER A 112 7.70 -9.43 -9.45
N LYS A 113 7.75 -9.17 -10.77
CA LYS A 113 8.23 -10.16 -11.74
C LYS A 113 9.71 -10.50 -11.55
N LYS A 114 10.55 -9.51 -11.22
CA LYS A 114 12.00 -9.72 -10.98
C LYS A 114 12.26 -10.67 -9.81
N ILE A 115 11.41 -10.64 -8.79
CA ILE A 115 11.51 -11.53 -7.63
C ILE A 115 10.70 -12.84 -7.78
N GLY A 116 10.25 -13.16 -9.01
CA GLY A 116 9.62 -14.44 -9.35
C GLY A 116 8.11 -14.53 -9.12
N LEU A 117 7.45 -13.43 -8.75
CA LEU A 117 6.00 -13.44 -8.53
C LEU A 117 5.24 -13.53 -9.85
N LYS A 118 4.20 -14.37 -9.86
CA LYS A 118 3.28 -14.57 -10.99
C LYS A 118 1.97 -13.82 -10.81
N LYS A 119 1.61 -13.49 -9.57
CA LYS A 119 0.37 -12.78 -9.22
C LYS A 119 0.65 -11.71 -8.17
N ILE A 120 -0.10 -10.62 -8.24
CA ILE A 120 -0.10 -9.56 -7.24
C ILE A 120 -1.55 -9.24 -6.85
N GLY A 121 -1.82 -9.23 -5.56
CA GLY A 121 -3.11 -8.83 -4.99
C GLY A 121 -3.00 -7.50 -4.25
N LEU A 122 -4.14 -6.92 -3.93
CA LEU A 122 -4.25 -5.75 -3.06
C LEU A 122 -5.63 -5.73 -2.42
N HIS A 123 -5.80 -4.91 -1.39
CA HIS A 123 -7.11 -4.57 -0.84
C HIS A 123 -7.37 -3.08 -1.10
N VAL A 124 -8.60 -2.74 -1.46
CA VAL A 124 -9.06 -1.36 -1.59
C VAL A 124 -10.40 -1.20 -0.87
N PHE A 125 -10.52 -0.17 -0.04
CA PHE A 125 -11.77 0.12 0.66
C PHE A 125 -12.85 0.56 -0.35
N GLY A 126 -14.08 0.07 -0.16
CA GLY A 126 -15.18 0.27 -1.12
C GLY A 126 -15.55 1.74 -1.39
N HIS A 127 -15.28 2.65 -0.44
CA HIS A 127 -15.47 4.09 -0.62
C HIS A 127 -14.34 4.79 -1.39
N ASN A 128 -13.17 4.16 -1.57
CA ASN A 128 -12.04 4.72 -2.31
C ASN A 128 -12.19 4.45 -3.82
N LYS A 129 -13.22 5.05 -4.43
CA LYS A 129 -13.55 4.86 -5.85
C LYS A 129 -12.41 5.24 -6.79
N ARG A 130 -11.64 6.28 -6.44
CA ARG A 130 -10.50 6.75 -7.23
C ARG A 130 -9.41 5.69 -7.34
N ALA A 131 -9.04 5.05 -6.23
CA ALA A 131 -8.05 3.96 -6.26
C ALA A 131 -8.61 2.75 -7.02
N GLY A 132 -9.88 2.39 -6.78
CA GLY A 132 -10.57 1.33 -7.51
C GLY A 132 -10.47 1.48 -9.04
N GLN A 133 -10.77 2.67 -9.57
CA GLN A 133 -10.65 2.96 -11.00
C GLN A 133 -9.22 2.79 -11.53
N ILE A 134 -8.21 3.22 -10.76
CA ILE A 134 -6.79 3.03 -11.15
C ILE A 134 -6.49 1.54 -11.32
N TYR A 135 -6.95 0.70 -10.39
CA TYR A 135 -6.69 -0.74 -10.44
C TYR A 135 -7.44 -1.43 -11.59
N GLU A 136 -8.70 -1.06 -11.82
CA GLU A 136 -9.49 -1.57 -12.95
C GLU A 136 -8.84 -1.23 -14.30
N GLU A 137 -8.38 0.00 -14.47
CA GLU A 137 -7.66 0.42 -15.68
C GLU A 137 -6.32 -0.31 -15.89
N LEU A 138 -5.75 -0.85 -14.83
CA LEU A 138 -4.55 -1.69 -14.86
C LEU A 138 -4.87 -3.19 -14.96
N ASN A 139 -6.14 -3.54 -15.21
CA ASN A 139 -6.65 -4.91 -15.34
C ASN A 139 -6.61 -5.76 -14.06
N TYR A 140 -6.52 -5.13 -12.88
CA TYR A 140 -6.79 -5.85 -11.64
C TYR A 140 -8.24 -6.32 -11.62
N GLN A 141 -8.45 -7.57 -11.24
CA GLN A 141 -9.78 -8.17 -11.17
C GLN A 141 -10.24 -8.21 -9.71
N VAL A 142 -11.51 -7.88 -9.49
CA VAL A 142 -12.14 -8.03 -8.17
C VAL A 142 -12.23 -9.52 -7.84
N THR A 143 -11.59 -9.94 -6.74
CA THR A 143 -11.67 -11.33 -6.27
C THR A 143 -12.65 -11.52 -5.12
N ASN A 144 -12.90 -10.48 -4.33
CA ASN A 144 -13.76 -10.50 -3.16
C ASN A 144 -14.47 -9.15 -3.00
N ILE A 145 -15.72 -9.19 -2.52
CA ILE A 145 -16.50 -8.00 -2.14
C ILE A 145 -17.06 -8.25 -0.74
N MET A 146 -16.86 -7.28 0.16
CA MET A 146 -17.45 -7.28 1.50
C MET A 146 -18.47 -6.15 1.56
N MET A 147 -19.67 -6.44 2.08
CA MET A 147 -20.78 -5.49 2.17
C MET A 147 -21.40 -5.57 3.56
N GLU A 148 -21.85 -4.42 4.07
CA GLU A 148 -22.57 -4.30 5.33
C GLU A 148 -23.71 -3.30 5.15
N LYS A 149 -24.77 -3.45 5.96
CA LYS A 149 -25.92 -2.55 5.98
C LYS A 149 -26.39 -2.37 7.43
N GLU A 150 -26.56 -1.12 7.85
CA GLU A 150 -27.24 -0.77 9.11
C GLU A 150 -28.74 -1.10 9.00
N ILE A 151 -29.31 -1.71 10.05
CA ILE A 151 -30.72 -2.16 10.10
C ILE A 151 -31.59 -1.15 10.84
#